data_AF-A0AAV0UUN9-F1
#
_entry.id   AF-A0AAV0UUN9-F1
#
_cell.length_a   1.000
_cell.length_b   1.000
_cell.length_c   1.000
_cell.angle_alpha   90.00
_cell.angle_beta   90.00
_cell.angle_gamma   90.00
#
_symmetry.space_group_name_H-M   'P 1'
#
loop_
_entity.id
_entity.type
_entity.pdbx_description
1 polymer ?
#
loop_
_entity_poly.entity_id
_entity_poly.type
_entity_poly.pdbx_seq_one_letter_code
_entity_poly.pdbx_strand_id
1 'polypeptide(L)'
;MVLEERDLWEVVSGEIKAEQCVTALDQATFKRKSRKAMAVICLAMEDSQLPLVRSASGAFDAWSKLVDHFENKSLANKLFLRRRFFTTIMEEGDDVLSHINKLKTLAEQLEAAGAPVCEDDLVITLLGSLSDSYQFLITALESRSDTLSWELVTSRLLHEEMKRKEHGGGVDGATQGQAFVTRDNQGNKHLIGNNKYLELLSCAQVAVVKDAPRHAQD
;
A
#
# COMPACT_ATOMS: atom_id res chain seq x y z
N MET A 1 -7.36 6.27 -17.81
CA MET A 1 -5.92 6.54 -17.75
C MET A 1 -5.49 7.41 -18.93
N VAL A 2 -4.90 8.59 -18.70
CA VAL A 2 -4.69 9.64 -19.73
C VAL A 2 -3.83 9.19 -20.91
N LEU A 3 -2.84 8.32 -20.68
CA LEU A 3 -1.97 7.79 -21.73
C LEU A 3 -2.62 6.67 -22.56
N GLU A 4 -3.48 5.85 -21.96
CA GLU A 4 -4.30 4.85 -22.67
C GLU A 4 -5.40 5.53 -23.49
N GLU A 5 -6.12 6.50 -22.93
CA GLU A 5 -7.19 7.25 -23.62
C GLU A 5 -6.67 7.98 -24.87
N ARG A 6 -5.37 8.27 -24.92
CA ARG A 6 -4.73 8.99 -26.03
C ARG A 6 -3.98 8.08 -27.01
N ASP A 7 -4.06 6.76 -26.84
CA ASP A 7 -3.32 5.74 -27.62
C ASP A 7 -1.80 5.96 -27.60
N LEU A 8 -1.28 6.40 -26.45
CA LEU A 8 0.13 6.74 -26.22
C LEU A 8 0.86 5.71 -25.36
N TRP A 9 0.13 4.86 -24.64
CA TRP A 9 0.71 3.88 -23.71
C TRP A 9 1.70 2.94 -24.39
N GLU A 10 1.39 2.43 -25.57
CA GLU A 10 2.23 1.51 -26.35
C GLU A 10 3.67 2.02 -26.58
N VAL A 11 3.82 3.35 -26.67
CA VAL A 11 5.12 4.03 -26.87
C VAL A 11 5.83 4.31 -25.54
N VAL A 12 5.08 4.41 -24.45
CA VAL A 12 5.57 4.69 -23.09
C VAL A 12 5.95 3.40 -22.35
N SER A 13 5.22 2.30 -22.57
CA SER A 13 5.51 0.98 -22.02
C SER A 13 6.66 0.27 -22.74
N GLY A 14 6.99 0.72 -23.96
CA GLY A 14 8.03 0.11 -24.79
C GLY A 14 7.57 -1.13 -25.57
N GLU A 15 6.25 -1.35 -25.65
CA GLU A 15 5.62 -2.39 -26.49
C GLU A 15 5.92 -2.16 -27.98
N ILE A 16 5.91 -0.90 -28.42
CA ILE A 16 6.38 -0.49 -29.74
C ILE A 16 7.75 0.16 -29.57
N LYS A 17 8.79 -0.44 -30.14
CA LYS A 17 10.15 0.13 -30.15
C LYS A 17 10.41 0.84 -31.47
N ALA A 18 11.25 1.87 -31.44
CA ALA A 18 11.70 2.57 -32.65
C ALA A 18 12.33 1.64 -33.70
N GLU A 19 12.90 0.51 -33.24
CA GLU A 19 13.51 -0.56 -34.04
C GLU A 19 12.49 -1.42 -34.81
N GLN A 20 11.24 -1.47 -34.35
CA GLN A 20 10.16 -2.22 -35.00
C GLN A 20 9.44 -1.39 -36.08
N CYS A 21 9.73 -0.09 -36.17
CA CYS A 21 9.22 0.78 -37.22
C CYS A 21 10.05 0.62 -38.50
N VAL A 22 9.61 -0.25 -39.41
CA VAL A 22 10.34 -0.58 -40.64
C VAL A 22 10.15 0.49 -41.73
N THR A 23 9.01 1.18 -41.75
CA THR A 23 8.72 2.23 -42.75
C THR A 23 8.98 3.64 -42.21
N ALA A 24 9.30 4.57 -43.11
CA ALA A 24 9.48 5.98 -42.77
C ALA A 24 8.20 6.62 -42.21
N LEU A 25 7.02 6.14 -42.64
CA LEU A 25 5.74 6.59 -42.13
C LEU A 25 5.54 6.15 -40.68
N ASP A 26 5.84 4.88 -40.36
CA ASP A 26 5.73 4.33 -39.01
C ASP A 26 6.71 4.99 -38.04
N GLN A 27 7.91 5.31 -38.52
CA GLN A 27 8.90 6.00 -37.70
C GLN A 27 8.47 7.45 -37.39
N ALA A 28 7.80 8.12 -38.34
CA ALA A 28 7.25 9.46 -38.14
C ALA A 28 6.05 9.47 -37.19
N THR A 29 5.14 8.50 -37.29
CA THR A 29 4.00 8.35 -36.37
C THR A 29 4.48 8.00 -34.96
N PHE A 30 5.46 7.10 -34.82
CA PHE A 30 6.10 6.78 -33.54
C PHE A 30 6.72 8.02 -32.88
N LYS A 31 7.54 8.78 -33.61
CA LYS A 31 8.15 10.02 -33.10
C LYS A 31 7.09 11.05 -32.68
N ARG A 32 5.99 11.15 -33.43
CA ARG A 32 4.87 12.05 -33.07
C ARG A 32 4.18 11.59 -31.79
N LYS A 33 3.86 10.29 -31.66
CA LYS A 33 3.28 9.71 -30.43
C LYS A 33 4.23 9.89 -29.24
N SER A 34 5.52 9.62 -29.40
CA SER A 34 6.53 9.78 -28.35
C SER A 34 6.63 11.24 -27.87
N ARG A 35 6.68 12.23 -28.76
CA ARG A 35 6.65 13.65 -28.34
C ARG A 35 5.37 14.03 -27.61
N LYS A 36 4.22 13.54 -28.07
CA LYS A 36 2.91 13.80 -27.43
C LYS A 36 2.86 13.18 -26.02
N ALA A 37 3.37 11.96 -25.88
CA ALA A 37 3.46 11.27 -24.59
C ALA A 37 4.42 11.99 -23.63
N MET A 38 5.57 12.44 -24.11
CA MET A 38 6.53 13.23 -23.33
C MET A 38 5.90 14.51 -22.79
N ALA A 39 5.16 15.24 -23.64
CA ALA A 39 4.45 16.45 -23.21
C ALA A 39 3.39 16.15 -22.14
N VAL A 40 2.63 15.06 -22.29
CA VAL A 40 1.65 14.63 -21.29
C VAL A 40 2.31 14.28 -19.96
N ILE A 41 3.43 13.55 -19.99
CA ILE A 41 4.20 13.21 -18.79
C ILE A 41 4.67 14.49 -18.08
N CYS A 42 5.31 15.42 -18.81
CA CYS A 42 5.78 16.67 -18.22
C CYS A 42 4.64 17.54 -17.65
N LEU A 43 3.48 17.60 -18.32
CA LEU A 43 2.32 18.38 -17.87
C LEU A 43 1.63 17.77 -16.64
N ALA A 44 1.79 16.47 -16.40
CA ALA A 44 1.23 15.79 -15.24
C ALA A 44 2.15 15.82 -14.01
N MET A 45 3.37 16.33 -14.16
CA MET A 45 4.36 16.44 -13.09
C MET A 45 4.38 17.83 -12.49
N GLU A 46 4.71 17.92 -11.20
CA GLU A 46 5.07 19.20 -10.58
C GLU A 46 6.42 19.71 -11.12
N ASP A 47 6.58 21.04 -11.16
CA ASP A 47 7.80 21.70 -11.63
C ASP A 47 9.07 21.21 -10.90
N SER A 48 8.92 20.83 -9.62
CA SER A 48 9.99 20.27 -8.79
C SER A 48 10.56 18.94 -9.32
N GLN A 49 9.75 18.18 -10.05
CA GLN A 49 10.07 16.83 -10.55
C GLN A 49 10.57 16.85 -12.00
N LEU A 50 10.35 17.93 -12.76
CA LEU A 50 10.79 18.06 -14.16
C LEU A 50 12.29 17.82 -14.39
N PRO A 51 13.22 18.13 -13.47
CA PRO A 51 14.63 17.79 -13.63
C PRO A 51 14.89 16.28 -13.82
N LEU A 52 14.03 15.40 -13.28
CA LEU A 52 14.18 13.93 -13.38
C LEU A 52 14.06 13.43 -14.82
N VAL A 53 13.18 14.04 -15.61
CA VAL A 53 12.90 13.63 -17.00
C VAL A 53 13.58 14.52 -18.03
N ARG A 54 14.26 15.60 -17.60
CA ARG A 54 14.94 16.56 -18.50
C ARG A 54 15.99 15.91 -19.41
N SER A 55 16.69 14.90 -18.91
CA SER A 55 17.72 14.18 -19.67
C SER A 55 17.17 13.02 -20.49
N ALA A 56 15.85 12.82 -20.53
CA ALA A 56 15.24 11.72 -21.24
C ALA A 56 15.25 11.93 -22.76
N SER A 57 15.62 10.89 -23.48
CA SER A 57 15.69 10.87 -24.95
C SER A 57 14.32 10.70 -25.63
N GLY A 58 13.30 10.30 -24.88
CA GLY A 58 11.92 10.12 -25.35
C GLY A 58 10.98 9.73 -24.22
N ALA A 59 9.70 9.52 -24.54
CA ALA A 59 8.68 9.25 -23.53
C ALA A 59 8.91 7.94 -22.74
N PHE A 60 9.40 6.89 -23.41
CA PHE A 60 9.79 5.63 -22.76
C PHE A 60 10.90 5.82 -21.72
N ASP A 61 11.96 6.54 -22.09
CA ASP A 61 13.11 6.82 -21.21
C ASP A 61 12.70 7.73 -20.05
N ALA A 62 11.84 8.73 -20.30
CA ALA A 62 11.27 9.57 -19.26
C ALA A 62 10.45 8.75 -18.26
N TRP A 63 9.57 7.89 -18.76
CA TRP A 63 8.77 7.00 -17.93
C TRP A 63 9.62 6.01 -17.14
N SER A 64 10.63 5.42 -17.77
CA SER A 64 11.58 4.51 -17.11
C SER A 64 12.33 5.20 -15.98
N LYS A 65 12.80 6.44 -16.18
CA LYS A 65 13.46 7.23 -15.14
C LYS A 65 12.53 7.58 -13.98
N LEU A 66 11.26 7.86 -14.25
CA LEU A 66 10.26 8.08 -13.21
C LEU A 66 10.01 6.81 -12.40
N VAL A 67 9.83 5.68 -13.08
CA VAL A 67 9.68 4.36 -12.48
C VAL A 67 10.90 4.05 -11.60
N ASP A 68 12.12 4.21 -12.12
CA ASP A 68 13.35 3.95 -11.36
C ASP A 68 13.50 4.88 -10.15
N HIS A 69 13.16 6.16 -10.31
CA HIS A 69 13.28 7.15 -9.24
C HIS A 69 12.26 6.92 -8.12
N PHE A 70 11.00 6.67 -8.47
CA PHE A 70 9.91 6.55 -7.50
C PHE A 70 9.72 5.14 -6.96
N GLU A 71 9.99 4.09 -7.74
CA GLU A 71 9.96 2.71 -7.24
C GLU A 71 11.21 2.38 -6.42
N ASN A 72 12.27 3.22 -6.49
CA ASN A 72 13.49 3.19 -5.68
C ASN A 72 13.89 1.76 -5.24
N LYS A 73 14.06 0.87 -6.22
CA LYS A 73 14.33 -0.58 -6.02
C LYS A 73 15.74 -0.88 -5.49
N SER A 74 16.44 0.14 -5.00
CA SER A 74 17.81 0.02 -4.52
C SER A 74 17.91 -0.97 -3.37
N LEU A 75 19.03 -1.68 -3.29
CA LEU A 75 19.31 -2.60 -2.19
C LEU A 75 19.26 -1.86 -0.83
N ALA A 76 19.68 -0.60 -0.79
CA ALA A 76 19.61 0.24 0.40
C ALA A 76 18.17 0.49 0.85
N ASN A 77 17.25 0.82 -0.08
CA ASN A 77 15.84 1.01 0.24
C ASN A 77 15.19 -0.30 0.71
N LYS A 78 15.44 -1.41 0.00
CA LYS A 78 14.99 -2.76 0.41
C LYS A 78 15.46 -3.11 1.82
N LEU A 79 16.74 -2.87 2.11
CA LEU A 79 17.33 -3.12 3.43
C LEU A 79 16.70 -2.24 4.51
N PHE A 80 16.50 -0.95 4.21
CA PHE A 80 15.85 -0.01 5.13
C PHE A 80 14.42 -0.45 5.46
N LEU A 81 13.61 -0.77 4.45
CA LEU A 81 12.24 -1.24 4.61
C LEU A 81 12.17 -2.58 5.36
N ARG A 82 13.03 -3.55 5.01
CA ARG A 82 13.10 -4.82 5.74
C ARG A 82 13.50 -4.64 7.19
N ARG A 83 14.48 -3.78 7.47
CA ARG A 83 14.89 -3.49 8.84
C ARG A 83 13.70 -2.94 9.62
N ARG A 84 12.99 -1.95 9.08
CA ARG A 84 11.80 -1.39 9.72
C ARG A 84 10.74 -2.46 9.96
N PHE A 85 10.42 -3.26 8.94
CA PHE A 85 9.44 -4.33 9.02
C PHE A 85 9.71 -5.30 10.19
N PHE A 86 10.95 -5.78 10.34
CA PHE A 86 11.30 -6.72 11.41
C PHE A 86 11.55 -6.07 12.78
N THR A 87 11.76 -4.75 12.84
CA THR A 87 11.99 -4.04 14.11
C THR A 87 10.79 -3.25 14.61
N THR A 88 9.68 -3.25 13.87
CA THR A 88 8.44 -2.61 14.30
C THR A 88 7.83 -3.44 15.43
N ILE A 89 7.68 -2.83 16.60
CA ILE A 89 7.11 -3.43 17.82
C ILE A 89 5.97 -2.52 18.27
N MET A 90 4.89 -3.13 18.76
CA MET A 90 3.76 -2.45 19.37
C MET A 90 4.06 -2.20 20.85
N GLU A 91 3.95 -0.95 21.29
CA GLU A 91 4.12 -0.62 22.70
C GLU A 91 2.85 -0.91 23.50
N GLU A 92 2.96 -1.03 24.83
CA GLU A 92 1.79 -1.23 25.68
C GLU A 92 0.86 -0.02 25.62
N GLY A 93 -0.41 -0.26 25.27
CA GLY A 93 -1.43 0.78 25.12
C GLY A 93 -1.58 1.34 23.70
N ASP A 94 -0.73 0.93 22.76
CA ASP A 94 -0.92 1.25 21.34
C ASP A 94 -2.21 0.62 20.78
N ASP A 95 -2.79 1.27 19.78
CA ASP A 95 -3.95 0.76 19.05
C ASP A 95 -3.54 -0.37 18.09
N VAL A 96 -4.16 -1.54 18.25
CA VAL A 96 -3.79 -2.76 17.52
C VAL A 96 -4.07 -2.59 16.02
N LEU A 97 -5.18 -1.95 15.66
CA LEU A 97 -5.52 -1.70 14.26
C LEU A 97 -4.47 -0.80 13.58
N SER A 98 -4.00 0.25 14.28
CA SER A 98 -2.92 1.09 13.80
C SER A 98 -1.64 0.28 13.55
N HIS A 99 -1.28 -0.62 14.47
CA HIS A 99 -0.10 -1.47 14.34
C HIS A 99 -0.20 -2.45 13.16
N ILE A 100 -1.34 -3.12 13.00
CA ILE A 100 -1.64 -4.01 11.86
C ILE A 100 -1.47 -3.24 10.54
N ASN A 101 -2.02 -2.04 10.46
CA ASN A 101 -1.91 -1.19 9.26
C ASN A 101 -0.47 -0.77 8.98
N LYS A 102 0.32 -0.41 10.01
CA LYS A 102 1.75 -0.09 9.84
C LYS A 102 2.52 -1.24 9.20
N LEU A 103 2.32 -2.48 9.67
CA LEU A 103 2.99 -3.65 9.11
C LEU A 103 2.54 -3.94 7.68
N LYS A 104 1.22 -3.82 7.41
CA LYS A 104 0.68 -4.00 6.05
C LYS A 104 1.27 -2.99 5.07
N THR A 105 1.33 -1.71 5.46
CA THR A 105 1.94 -0.66 4.63
C THR A 105 3.43 -0.91 4.37
N LEU A 106 4.17 -1.44 5.34
CA LEU A 106 5.58 -1.82 5.13
C LEU A 106 5.72 -3.00 4.15
N ALA A 107 4.82 -3.99 4.22
CA ALA A 107 4.79 -5.10 3.27
C ALA A 107 4.48 -4.63 1.84
N GLU A 108 3.50 -3.73 1.68
CA GLU A 108 3.17 -3.09 0.39
C GLU A 108 4.34 -2.28 -0.17
N GLN A 109 5.06 -1.54 0.68
CA GLN A 109 6.27 -0.80 0.27
C GLN A 109 7.40 -1.75 -0.17
N LEU A 110 7.55 -2.89 0.52
CA LEU A 110 8.51 -3.93 0.15
C LEU A 110 8.15 -4.59 -1.18
N GLU A 111 6.87 -4.86 -1.43
CA GLU A 111 6.37 -5.35 -2.71
C GLU A 111 6.65 -4.35 -3.84
N ALA A 112 6.33 -3.06 -3.64
CA ALA A 112 6.62 -1.99 -4.60
C ALA A 112 8.13 -1.86 -4.90
N ALA A 113 8.98 -2.07 -3.89
CA ALA A 113 10.42 -2.11 -4.08
C ALA A 113 10.92 -3.39 -4.80
N GLY A 114 10.06 -4.36 -5.09
CA GLY A 114 10.39 -5.64 -5.72
C GLY A 114 11.04 -6.63 -4.74
N ALA A 115 10.57 -6.66 -3.49
CA ALA A 115 10.98 -7.57 -2.43
C ALA A 115 9.75 -8.04 -1.63
N PRO A 116 8.79 -8.75 -2.25
CA PRO A 116 7.54 -9.14 -1.60
C PRO A 116 7.78 -9.97 -0.33
N VAL A 117 6.87 -9.84 0.62
CA VAL A 117 6.83 -10.61 1.88
C VAL A 117 5.76 -11.68 1.72
N CYS A 118 6.07 -12.93 2.06
CA CYS A 118 5.05 -13.98 2.05
C CYS A 118 4.08 -13.79 3.22
N GLU A 119 2.88 -14.37 3.11
CA GLU A 119 1.87 -14.26 4.17
C GLU A 119 2.36 -14.84 5.50
N ASP A 120 3.10 -15.96 5.47
CA ASP A 120 3.68 -16.57 6.65
C ASP A 120 4.63 -15.62 7.39
N ASP A 121 5.57 -14.99 6.68
CA ASP A 121 6.51 -14.02 7.25
C ASP A 121 5.76 -12.80 7.83
N LEU A 122 4.67 -12.39 7.18
CA LEU A 122 3.83 -11.29 7.64
C LEU A 122 3.11 -11.63 8.94
N VAL A 123 2.55 -12.83 9.04
CA VAL A 123 1.90 -13.35 10.25
C VAL A 123 2.91 -13.53 11.38
N ILE A 124 4.06 -14.15 11.11
CA ILE A 124 5.15 -14.34 12.08
C ILE A 124 5.62 -12.99 12.63
N THR A 125 5.83 -12.02 11.75
CA THR A 125 6.26 -10.67 12.14
C THR A 125 5.20 -9.97 12.97
N LEU A 126 3.92 -10.07 12.59
CA LEU A 126 2.82 -9.51 13.38
C LEU A 126 2.80 -10.11 14.78
N LEU A 127 2.75 -11.43 14.93
CA LEU A 127 2.70 -12.08 16.25
C LEU A 127 3.93 -11.76 17.10
N GLY A 128 5.13 -11.75 16.52
CA GLY A 128 6.37 -11.42 17.23
C GLY A 128 6.54 -9.93 17.58
N SER A 129 5.73 -9.05 16.99
CA SER A 129 5.79 -7.60 17.22
C SER A 129 4.78 -7.10 18.25
N LEU A 130 3.89 -7.95 18.74
CA LEU A 130 2.86 -7.54 19.71
C LEU A 130 3.47 -7.31 21.11
N SER A 131 2.79 -6.48 21.90
CA SER A 131 3.16 -6.23 23.29
C SER A 131 2.90 -7.45 24.18
N ASP A 132 3.55 -7.50 25.34
CA ASP A 132 3.49 -8.62 26.29
C ASP A 132 2.06 -8.91 26.77
N SER A 133 1.19 -7.90 26.79
CA SER A 133 -0.22 -8.08 27.10
C SER A 133 -0.89 -9.12 26.20
N TYR A 134 -0.45 -9.32 24.95
CA TYR A 134 -1.06 -10.25 23.98
C TYR A 134 -0.50 -11.68 24.01
N GLN A 135 0.46 -11.99 24.90
CA GLN A 135 1.14 -13.30 24.96
C GLN A 135 0.20 -14.50 25.08
N PHE A 136 -0.90 -14.37 25.84
CA PHE A 136 -1.91 -15.44 25.95
C PHE A 136 -2.58 -15.75 24.62
N LEU A 137 -2.90 -14.72 23.82
CA LEU A 137 -3.49 -14.91 22.50
C LEU A 137 -2.48 -15.54 21.53
N ILE A 138 -1.23 -15.08 21.58
CA ILE A 138 -0.14 -15.65 20.76
C ILE A 138 0.00 -17.14 21.04
N THR A 139 0.14 -17.53 22.31
CA THR A 139 0.25 -18.94 22.73
C THR A 139 -0.96 -19.76 22.25
N ALA A 140 -2.17 -19.20 22.36
CA ALA A 140 -3.38 -19.86 21.91
C ALA A 140 -3.40 -20.08 20.39
N LEU A 141 -2.91 -19.11 19.60
CA LEU A 141 -2.80 -19.23 18.15
C LEU A 141 -1.73 -20.24 17.74
N GLU A 142 -0.57 -20.24 18.41
CA GLU A 142 0.53 -21.19 18.16
C GLU A 142 0.15 -22.64 18.46
N SER A 143 -0.73 -22.86 19.44
CA SER A 143 -1.18 -24.22 19.82
C SER A 143 -2.09 -24.89 18.80
N ARG A 144 -2.54 -24.16 17.78
CA ARG A 144 -3.47 -24.69 16.78
C ARG A 144 -2.74 -25.53 15.74
N SER A 145 -3.43 -26.52 15.21
CA SER A 145 -2.90 -27.40 14.15
C SER A 145 -3.19 -26.88 12.73
N ASP A 146 -3.96 -25.81 12.59
CA ASP A 146 -4.32 -25.21 11.31
C ASP A 146 -3.39 -24.04 10.93
N THR A 147 -3.35 -23.75 9.62
CA THR A 147 -2.58 -22.63 9.08
C THR A 147 -3.11 -21.29 9.58
N LEU A 148 -2.24 -20.47 10.15
CA LEU A 148 -2.58 -19.13 10.60
C LEU A 148 -2.56 -18.15 9.42
N SER A 149 -3.74 -17.83 8.87
CA SER A 149 -3.85 -16.80 7.83
C SER A 149 -3.83 -15.39 8.44
N TRP A 150 -3.43 -14.41 7.64
CA TRP A 150 -3.43 -13.00 8.03
C TRP A 150 -4.80 -12.53 8.51
N GLU A 151 -5.86 -12.92 7.79
CA GLU A 151 -7.24 -12.56 8.12
C GLU A 151 -7.67 -13.14 9.48
N LEU A 152 -7.34 -14.41 9.75
CA LEU A 152 -7.68 -15.05 11.02
C LEU A 152 -6.98 -14.34 12.19
N VAL A 153 -5.67 -14.08 12.05
CA VAL A 153 -4.86 -13.48 13.12
C VAL A 153 -5.32 -12.06 13.41
N THR A 154 -5.51 -11.24 12.37
CA THR A 154 -6.00 -9.85 12.54
C THR A 154 -7.39 -9.80 13.15
N SER A 155 -8.32 -10.68 12.73
CA SER A 155 -9.65 -10.78 13.32
C SER A 155 -9.60 -11.10 14.82
N ARG A 156 -8.74 -12.05 15.22
CA ARG A 156 -8.58 -12.43 16.64
C ARG A 156 -7.96 -11.33 17.47
N LEU A 157 -6.97 -10.63 16.93
CA LEU A 157 -6.32 -9.50 17.59
C LEU A 157 -7.28 -8.35 17.86
N LEU A 158 -8.08 -7.97 16.86
CA LEU A 158 -9.08 -6.91 17.01
C LEU A 158 -10.20 -7.29 17.99
N HIS A 159 -10.61 -8.56 17.99
CA HIS A 159 -11.60 -9.05 18.96
C HIS A 159 -11.06 -9.01 20.40
N GLU A 160 -9.80 -9.40 20.60
CA GLU A 160 -9.13 -9.33 21.90
C GLU A 160 -8.95 -7.88 22.36
N GLU A 161 -8.59 -6.96 21.46
CA GLU A 161 -8.51 -5.53 21.76
C GLU A 161 -9.87 -4.96 22.22
N MET A 162 -10.95 -5.30 21.51
CA MET A 162 -12.31 -4.87 21.87
C MET A 162 -12.70 -5.37 23.27
N LYS A 163 -12.45 -6.66 23.55
CA LYS A 163 -12.67 -7.24 24.88
C LYS A 163 -11.87 -6.50 25.96
N ARG A 164 -10.61 -6.15 25.70
CA ARG A 164 -9.78 -5.40 26.65
C ARG A 164 -10.26 -3.98 26.88
N LYS A 165 -10.71 -3.28 25.84
CA LYS A 165 -11.30 -1.93 25.96
C LYS A 165 -12.58 -1.98 26.81
N GLU A 166 -13.37 -3.04 26.70
CA GLU A 166 -14.57 -3.26 27.54
C GLU A 166 -14.22 -3.57 29.02
N HIS A 167 -13.16 -4.34 29.27
CA HIS A 167 -12.74 -4.71 30.64
C HIS A 167 -11.84 -3.64 31.31
N GLY A 168 -11.20 -2.76 30.54
CA GLY A 168 -10.33 -1.67 31.01
C GLY A 168 -11.08 -0.41 31.46
N GLY A 169 -12.40 -0.36 31.31
CA GLY A 169 -13.26 0.73 31.80
C GLY A 169 -13.73 0.60 33.25
N GLY A 170 -13.30 -0.45 33.97
CA GLY A 170 -13.77 -0.76 35.32
C GLY A 170 -12.64 -0.95 36.31
N VAL A 171 -12.04 0.15 36.78
CA VAL A 171 -11.40 0.17 38.10
C VAL A 171 -12.32 0.95 39.03
N ASP A 172 -13.30 0.23 39.57
CA ASP A 172 -13.74 0.33 40.97
C ASP A 172 -14.89 -0.67 41.20
N GLY A 173 -14.64 -1.67 42.05
CA GLY A 173 -15.70 -2.50 42.61
C GLY A 173 -15.48 -4.00 42.49
N ALA A 174 -15.15 -4.61 43.62
CA ALA A 174 -15.07 -6.04 43.81
C ALA A 174 -16.41 -6.77 43.56
N THR A 175 -16.28 -8.10 43.48
CA THR A 175 -17.28 -9.16 43.77
C THR A 175 -18.22 -9.69 42.69
N GLN A 176 -18.14 -11.02 42.58
CA GLN A 176 -19.17 -12.04 42.34
C GLN A 176 -19.76 -12.20 40.94
N GLY A 177 -19.70 -13.46 40.50
CA GLY A 177 -20.20 -13.89 39.21
C GLY A 177 -21.71 -13.86 39.09
N GLN A 178 -22.16 -13.77 37.85
CA GLN A 178 -23.41 -14.30 37.30
C GLN A 178 -23.28 -14.20 35.77
N ALA A 179 -23.35 -15.34 35.08
CA ALA A 179 -24.55 -15.83 34.40
C ALA A 179 -24.69 -15.28 32.97
N PHE A 180 -24.68 -16.22 32.03
CA PHE A 180 -24.93 -16.05 30.61
C PHE A 180 -26.36 -15.54 30.40
N VAL A 181 -26.51 -14.34 29.83
CA VAL A 181 -27.79 -13.85 29.31
C VAL A 181 -27.61 -13.57 27.83
N THR A 182 -28.14 -14.45 26.99
CA THR A 182 -28.40 -14.18 25.58
C THR A 182 -29.42 -13.06 25.49
N ARG A 183 -29.04 -11.94 24.88
CA ARG A 183 -29.99 -10.89 24.51
C ARG A 183 -29.81 -10.52 23.05
N ASP A 184 -30.71 -11.05 22.23
CA ASP A 184 -30.98 -10.54 20.89
C ASP A 184 -31.33 -9.05 21.00
N ASN A 185 -30.63 -8.22 20.23
CA ASN A 185 -31.08 -6.86 19.98
C ASN A 185 -30.80 -6.50 18.52
N GLN A 186 -31.86 -6.58 17.73
CA GLN A 186 -31.94 -6.01 16.40
C GLN A 186 -31.77 -4.50 16.47
N GLY A 187 -30.97 -3.97 15.53
CA GLY A 187 -31.10 -2.61 15.06
C GLY A 187 -30.23 -1.59 15.77
N ASN A 188 -29.00 -1.41 15.27
CA ASN A 188 -28.50 -0.05 15.09
C ASN A 188 -27.59 0.02 13.86
N LYS A 189 -28.17 0.53 12.77
CA LYS A 189 -27.46 0.84 11.53
C LYS A 189 -26.80 2.20 11.74
N HIS A 190 -25.54 2.22 12.15
CA HIS A 190 -24.75 3.45 12.16
C HIS A 190 -23.62 3.35 11.13
N LEU A 191 -23.89 4.05 10.03
CA LEU A 191 -23.03 4.51 8.95
C LEU A 191 -21.52 4.43 9.28
N ILE A 192 -20.84 3.42 8.75
CA ILE A 192 -19.39 3.48 8.55
C ILE A 192 -19.17 4.40 7.36
N GLY A 193 -18.94 5.68 7.68
CA GLY A 193 -18.50 6.68 6.76
C GLY A 193 -17.19 6.23 6.11
N ASN A 194 -17.24 6.12 4.79
CA ASN A 194 -16.12 5.94 3.88
C ASN A 194 -14.87 6.69 4.36
N ASN A 195 -13.77 6.00 4.57
CA ASN A 195 -12.46 6.63 4.53
C ASN A 195 -11.51 5.84 3.63
N LYS A 196 -11.77 5.97 2.32
CA LYS A 196 -10.92 5.52 1.21
C LYS A 196 -9.70 6.43 0.97
N TYR A 197 -9.50 7.43 1.82
CA TYR A 197 -8.38 8.35 1.71
C TYR A 197 -7.34 7.91 2.71
N LEU A 198 -6.35 7.15 2.27
CA LEU A 198 -4.97 7.08 2.81
C LEU A 198 -4.13 5.93 2.21
N GLU A 199 -4.70 5.03 1.39
CA GLU A 199 -3.95 3.94 0.70
C GLU A 199 -3.11 4.36 -0.52
N LEU A 200 -3.03 5.66 -0.87
CA LEU A 200 -2.52 6.06 -2.19
C LEU A 200 -1.57 7.24 -2.09
N LEU A 201 -0.41 7.11 -1.45
CA LEU A 201 0.61 8.17 -1.49
C LEU A 201 1.99 7.72 -2.01
N SER A 202 2.29 6.42 -2.01
CA SER A 202 3.49 5.91 -2.72
C SER A 202 3.19 5.54 -4.17
N CYS A 203 2.05 4.90 -4.43
CA CYS A 203 1.58 4.60 -5.79
C CYS A 203 0.97 5.82 -6.48
N ALA A 204 0.53 6.84 -5.73
CA ALA A 204 -0.13 8.00 -6.32
C ALA A 204 0.79 8.88 -7.13
N GLN A 205 2.08 9.02 -6.86
CA GLN A 205 2.90 9.86 -7.75
C GLN A 205 3.02 9.26 -9.16
N VAL A 206 3.04 7.92 -9.26
CA VAL A 206 3.02 7.17 -10.53
C VAL A 206 1.59 7.07 -11.11
N ALA A 207 0.56 6.98 -10.25
CA ALA A 207 -0.84 6.94 -10.65
C ALA A 207 -1.45 8.34 -10.92
N VAL A 208 -0.88 9.43 -10.45
CA VAL A 208 -1.33 10.81 -10.69
C VAL A 208 -1.01 11.20 -12.13
N VAL A 209 0.09 10.68 -12.70
CA VAL A 209 0.32 10.75 -14.16
C VAL A 209 -0.70 9.88 -14.93
N LYS A 210 -1.24 8.83 -14.30
CA LYS A 210 -2.33 8.00 -14.85
C LYS A 210 -3.72 8.67 -14.75
N ASP A 211 -3.98 9.47 -13.72
CA ASP A 211 -5.31 9.96 -13.32
C ASP A 211 -5.46 11.48 -13.18
N ALA A 212 -4.54 12.30 -13.72
CA ALA A 212 -4.65 13.76 -13.68
C ALA A 212 -6.02 14.26 -14.19
N PRO A 213 -6.87 14.88 -13.35
CA PRO A 213 -8.13 15.43 -13.78
C PRO A 213 -7.90 16.75 -14.52
N ARG A 214 -8.69 16.93 -15.58
CA ARG A 214 -8.76 18.15 -16.39
C ARG A 214 -9.01 19.36 -15.48
N HIS A 215 -8.03 20.25 -15.34
CA HIS A 215 -8.37 21.66 -15.14
C HIS A 215 -8.64 22.27 -16.52
N ALA A 216 -9.92 22.48 -16.77
CA ALA A 216 -10.42 23.27 -17.88
C ALA A 216 -9.81 24.68 -17.79
N GLN A 217 -9.16 25.10 -18.87
CA GLN A 217 -8.95 26.50 -19.16
C GLN A 217 -10.27 27.04 -19.73
N ASP A 218 -10.82 28.04 -19.05
CA ASP A 218 -11.51 29.18 -19.65
C ASP A 218 -10.90 30.45 -19.04
#